data_AF-A0A2V6H6S1-F1
#
_entry.id   AF-A0A2V6H6S1-F1
#
_cell.length_a   1.000
_cell.length_b   1.000
_cell.length_c   1.000
_cell.angle_alpha   90.00
_cell.angle_beta   90.00
_cell.angle_gamma   90.00
#
_symmetry.space_group_name_H-M   'P 1'
#
loop_
_entity.id
_entity.type
_entity.pdbx_description
1 polymer ?
#
loop_
_entity_poly.entity_id
_entity_poly.type
_entity_poly.pdbx_seq_one_letter_code
_entity_poly.pdbx_strand_id
1 'polypeptide(L)'
;MDLLQRRIKRDRVYEKRISLDCIGYGIEETTNGYFEFVLREIHNAKCGGDAETSPAIDRYRVYRRSGKIQQWEAAEDKWQSYRSPEH
;
A
#
# COMPACT_ATOMS: atom_id res chain seq x y z
N MET A 1 -5.54 1.48 -9.79
CA MET A 1 -4.31 0.77 -9.37
C MET A 1 -3.04 1.43 -9.87
N ASP A 2 -3.00 1.85 -11.13
CA ASP A 2 -1.79 2.33 -11.81
C ASP A 2 -1.02 3.47 -11.12
N LEU A 3 -1.69 4.46 -10.52
CA LEU A 3 -1.00 5.60 -9.91
C LEU A 3 -0.24 5.22 -8.64
N LEU A 4 -0.90 4.51 -7.72
CA LEU A 4 -0.33 4.13 -6.43
C LEU A 4 0.88 3.21 -6.62
N GLN A 5 0.71 2.14 -7.41
CA GLN A 5 1.77 1.18 -7.65
C GLN A 5 2.98 1.84 -8.33
N ARG A 6 2.77 2.72 -9.31
CA ARG A 6 3.86 3.48 -9.95
C ARG A 6 4.60 4.36 -8.93
N ARG A 7 3.88 5.03 -8.03
CA ARG A 7 4.48 5.91 -7.02
C ARG A 7 5.32 5.12 -6.02
N ILE A 8 4.77 4.03 -5.47
CA ILE A 8 5.45 3.16 -4.51
C ILE A 8 6.72 2.55 -5.11
N LYS A 9 6.65 2.06 -6.35
CA LYS A 9 7.83 1.51 -7.06
C LYS A 9 8.91 2.55 -7.27
N ARG A 10 8.53 3.74 -7.75
CA ARG A 10 9.46 4.84 -8.02
C ARG A 10 10.15 5.32 -6.76
N ASP A 11 9.40 5.46 -5.67
CA ASP A 11 9.88 5.99 -4.39
C ASP A 11 10.51 4.88 -3.50
N ARG A 12 10.57 3.63 -3.99
CA ARG A 12 11.21 2.47 -3.32
C ARG A 12 10.76 2.25 -1.87
N VAL A 13 9.51 2.58 -1.57
CA VAL A 13 8.94 2.64 -0.20
C VAL A 13 9.20 1.36 0.60
N TYR A 14 9.13 0.20 -0.06
CA TYR A 14 9.26 -1.12 0.59
C TYR A 14 10.58 -1.85 0.32
N GLU A 15 11.50 -1.27 -0.45
CA GLU A 15 12.71 -1.96 -0.94
C GLU A 15 13.54 -2.59 0.19
N LYS A 16 13.56 -1.96 1.37
CA LYS A 16 14.28 -2.46 2.55
C LYS A 16 13.49 -3.41 3.45
N ARG A 17 12.18 -3.56 3.24
CA ARG A 17 11.27 -4.34 4.10
C ARG A 17 10.85 -5.65 3.46
N ILE A 18 10.42 -5.60 2.19
CA ILE A 18 9.85 -6.75 1.49
C ILE A 18 10.03 -6.57 -0.02
N SER A 19 10.27 -7.68 -0.72
CA SER A 19 10.30 -7.67 -2.19
C SER A 19 8.96 -7.20 -2.75
N LEU A 20 8.99 -6.32 -3.75
CA LEU A 20 7.77 -5.85 -4.43
C LEU A 20 6.95 -6.98 -5.07
N ASP A 21 7.58 -8.11 -5.37
CA ASP A 21 6.92 -9.32 -5.88
C ASP A 21 6.10 -10.07 -4.80
N CYS A 22 6.43 -9.83 -3.53
CA CYS A 22 5.75 -10.38 -2.36
C CYS A 22 4.72 -9.44 -1.76
N ILE A 23 4.30 -8.41 -2.51
CA ILE A 23 3.26 -7.45 -2.10
C ILE A 23 2.02 -7.61 -2.99
N GLY A 24 0.89 -7.93 -2.37
CA GLY A 24 -0.43 -7.94 -2.99
C GLY A 24 -1.15 -6.60 -2.79
N TYR A 25 -1.92 -6.17 -3.79
CA TYR A 25 -2.74 -4.96 -3.73
C TYR A 25 -4.22 -5.34 -3.71
N GLY A 26 -4.91 -5.01 -2.62
CA GLY A 26 -6.35 -5.16 -2.48
C GLY A 26 -7.06 -3.80 -2.46
N ILE A 27 -8.37 -3.81 -2.71
CA ILE A 27 -9.26 -2.67 -2.47
C ILE A 27 -10.08 -3.00 -1.22
N GLU A 28 -10.02 -2.16 -0.20
CA GLU A 28 -10.89 -2.29 0.99
C GLU A 28 -12.12 -1.39 0.88
N GLU A 29 -12.02 -0.22 0.23
CA GLU A 29 -13.14 0.69 0.06
C GLU A 29 -13.12 1.39 -1.31
N THR A 30 -14.31 1.61 -1.86
CA THR A 30 -14.52 2.41 -3.08
C THR A 30 -15.65 3.39 -2.84
N THR A 31 -15.33 4.68 -2.70
CA THR A 31 -16.34 5.75 -2.48
C THR A 31 -16.61 6.52 -3.78
N ASN A 32 -17.18 7.73 -3.73
CA ASN A 32 -17.14 8.68 -4.85
C ASN A 32 -15.88 9.56 -4.84
N GLY A 33 -15.22 9.70 -3.68
CA GLY A 33 -14.07 10.59 -3.50
C GLY A 33 -12.72 9.91 -3.75
N TYR A 34 -12.58 8.65 -3.35
CA TYR A 34 -11.32 7.92 -3.35
C TYR A 34 -11.50 6.40 -3.48
N PHE A 35 -10.39 5.74 -3.80
CA PHE A 35 -10.20 4.30 -3.61
C PHE A 35 -9.29 4.08 -2.41
N GLU A 36 -9.68 3.21 -1.49
CA GLU A 36 -8.84 2.76 -0.39
C GLU A 36 -8.22 1.41 -0.75
N PHE A 37 -6.89 1.40 -0.82
CA PHE A 37 -6.08 0.23 -1.12
C PHE A 37 -5.42 -0.28 0.14
N VAL A 38 -5.39 -1.60 0.29
CA VAL A 38 -4.56 -2.29 1.27
C VAL A 38 -3.42 -2.98 0.55
N LEU A 39 -2.21 -2.82 1.06
CA LEU A 39 -1.07 -3.63 0.66
C LEU A 39 -0.93 -4.76 1.65
N ARG A 40 -0.82 -5.98 1.15
CA ARG A 40 -0.70 -7.19 1.97
C ARG A 40 0.54 -7.97 1.59
N GLU A 41 1.14 -8.64 2.55
CA GLU A 41 2.17 -9.64 2.27
C GLU A 41 1.53 -10.81 1.52
N ILE A 42 2.19 -11.26 0.46
CA ILE A 42 1.85 -12.51 -0.21
C ILE A 42 2.60 -13.62 0.50
N HIS A 43 1.89 -14.56 1.10
CA HIS A 43 2.49 -15.75 1.68
C HIS A 43 2.32 -16.95 0.76
N ASN A 44 3.43 -17.50 0.29
CA ASN A 44 3.49 -18.68 -0.57
C ASN A 44 4.91 -19.28 -0.55
N ALA A 45 5.13 -20.36 -1.30
CA ALA A 45 6.43 -21.02 -1.36
C ALA A 45 7.62 -20.12 -1.79
N LYS A 46 7.35 -19.04 -2.54
CA LYS A 46 8.38 -18.08 -2.99
C LYS A 46 8.67 -17.01 -1.94
N CYS A 47 7.62 -16.47 -1.31
CA CYS A 47 7.71 -15.32 -0.40
C CYS A 47 7.85 -15.71 1.07
N GLY A 48 7.65 -17.00 1.40
CA GLY A 48 7.61 -17.47 2.77
C GLY A 48 6.34 -17.04 3.50
N GLY A 49 6.33 -17.23 4.82
CA GLY A 49 5.17 -16.93 5.66
C GLY A 49 4.13 -18.04 5.70
N ASP A 50 3.10 -17.81 6.51
CA ASP A 50 2.00 -18.75 6.68
C ASP A 50 0.95 -18.56 5.58
N ALA A 51 0.68 -19.60 4.80
CA ALA A 51 -0.17 -19.53 3.61
C ALA A 51 -1.65 -19.26 3.90
N GLU A 52 -2.09 -19.42 5.16
CA GLU A 52 -3.47 -19.12 5.57
C GLU A 52 -3.64 -17.64 5.97
N THR A 53 -2.55 -16.87 5.97
CA THR A 53 -2.55 -15.45 6.34
C THR A 53 -2.13 -14.55 5.17
N SER A 54 -2.59 -13.31 5.22
CA SER A 54 -2.13 -12.23 4.33
C SER A 54 -2.11 -10.91 5.10
N PRO A 55 -1.10 -10.72 5.97
CA PRO A 55 -0.97 -9.54 6.83
C PRO A 55 -1.01 -8.24 6.03
N ALA A 56 -1.65 -7.21 6.57
CA ALA A 56 -1.64 -5.87 5.96
C ALA A 56 -0.34 -5.15 6.31
N ILE A 57 0.37 -4.67 5.29
CA ILE A 57 1.59 -3.87 5.40
C ILE A 57 1.22 -2.41 5.64
N ASP A 58 0.31 -1.89 4.82
CA ASP A 58 -0.07 -0.47 4.78
C ASP A 58 -1.41 -0.28 4.10
N ARG A 59 -2.01 0.90 4.30
CA ARG A 59 -3.21 1.33 3.59
C ARG A 59 -3.02 2.69 2.96
N TYR A 60 -3.65 2.89 1.80
CA TYR A 60 -3.56 4.10 1.01
C TYR A 60 -4.91 4.55 0.49
N ARG A 61 -5.18 5.86 0.53
CA ARG A 61 -6.29 6.47 -0.20
C ARG A 61 -5.78 7.19 -1.42
N VAL A 62 -6.34 6.89 -2.58
CA VAL A 62 -6.09 7.63 -3.82
C VAL A 62 -7.34 8.40 -4.20
N TYR A 63 -7.25 9.72 -4.14
CA TYR A 63 -8.36 10.62 -4.45
C TYR A 63 -8.56 10.75 -5.95
N ARG A 64 -9.78 10.46 -6.41
CA ARG A 64 -10.12 10.34 -7.84
C ARG A 64 -9.86 11.60 -8.65
N ARG A 65 -10.23 12.77 -8.10
CA ARG A 65 -10.17 14.06 -8.83
C ARG A 65 -8.78 14.69 -8.82
N SER A 66 -8.07 14.56 -7.70
CA SER A 66 -6.81 15.28 -7.47
C SER A 66 -5.58 14.41 -7.67
N GLY A 67 -5.72 13.09 -7.71
CA GLY A 67 -4.60 12.15 -7.70
C GLY A 67 -3.79 12.20 -6.39
N LYS A 68 -4.25 12.93 -5.37
CA LYS A 68 -3.60 12.98 -4.06
C LYS A 68 -3.62 11.58 -3.43
N ILE A 69 -2.52 11.23 -2.80
CA ILE A 69 -2.36 9.98 -2.08
C ILE A 69 -2.25 10.30 -0.58
N GLN A 70 -3.04 9.60 0.23
CA GLN A 70 -2.84 9.55 1.67
C GLN A 70 -2.39 8.14 2.07
N GLN A 71 -1.58 8.06 3.11
CA GLN A 71 -1.18 6.82 3.76
C GLN A 71 -1.78 6.78 5.15
N TRP A 72 -2.19 5.59 5.57
CA TRP A 72 -2.66 5.35 6.92
C TRP A 72 -1.49 5.24 7.90
N GLU A 73 -1.55 5.98 9.00
CA GLU A 73 -0.60 5.90 10.10
C GLU A 73 -1.22 5.10 11.24
N ALA A 74 -0.88 3.81 11.31
CA ALA A 74 -1.52 2.87 12.23
C ALA A 74 -1.32 3.24 13.71
N ALA A 75 -0.21 3.90 14.07
CA ALA A 75 0.09 4.29 15.44
C ALA A 75 -0.86 5.39 15.98
N GLU A 76 -1.36 6.23 15.09
CA GLU A 76 -2.20 7.38 15.45
C GLU A 76 -3.63 7.27 14.89
N ASP A 77 -3.97 6.13 14.28
CA ASP A 77 -5.28 5.87 13.67
C ASP A 77 -5.73 7.03 12.75
N LYS A 78 -4.82 7.53 11.90
CA LYS A 78 -5.09 8.71 11.05
C LYS A 78 -4.57 8.58 9.63
N TRP A 79 -5.24 9.27 8.72
CA TRP A 79 -4.78 9.44 7.35
C TRP A 79 -3.88 10.66 7.24
N GLN A 80 -2.65 10.45 6.77
CA GLN A 80 -1.70 11.52 6.49
C GLN A 80 -1.38 11.61 5.00
N SER A 81 -0.92 12.78 4.55
CA SER A 81 -0.47 12.93 3.17
C SER A 81 0.73 12.01 2.92
N TYR A 82 0.69 11.26 1.82
CA TYR A 82 1.82 10.42 1.43
C TYR A 82 3.05 11.30 1.20
N ARG A 83 4.13 11.00 1.93
CA ARG A 83 5.45 11.60 1.75
C ARG A 83 6.36 10.53 1.18
N SER A 84 7.07 10.85 0.11
CA SER A 84 8.15 9.96 -0.34
C SER A 84 9.14 9.81 0.81
N PRO A 85 9.59 8.59 1.14
CA PRO A 85 10.76 8.46 1.99
C PRO A 85 11.88 9.29 1.36
N GLU A 86 12.54 10.13 2.17
CA GLU A 86 13.69 10.91 1.73
C GLU A 86 14.79 9.94 1.29
N HIS A 87 15.40 10.22 0.13
CA HIS A 87 16.46 9.40 -0.43
C HIS A 87 17.75 9.55 0.38
#